data_AF-A0A9P5T5C0-F1
#
_entry.id   AF-A0A9P5T5C0-F1
#
_cell.length_a   1.000
_cell.length_b   1.000
_cell.length_c   1.000
_cell.angle_alpha   90.00
_cell.angle_beta   90.00
_cell.angle_gamma   90.00
#
_symmetry.space_group_name_H-M   'P 1'
#
loop_
_entity.id
_entity.type
_entity.pdbx_description
1 polymer ?
#
loop_
_entity_poly.entity_id
_entity_poly.type
_entity_poly.pdbx_seq_one_letter_code
_entity_poly.pdbx_strand_id
1 'polypeptide(L)'
;MVDFHAFATNENTLLVSKIATVASIGIYAGTSLSFNTIIMPALRKFSSSSSVAIWNETVNAARAGQFASAVLAVLGGAGLYYGSKNASYLYSAASMFLTIPYTALVIQSVDNKLFEIRHNNTVNGKNNSMKDSKSEDSEADSLLKRWNLLHAGRTVLGVGALLTTVYGIVSDSGVRFIIFK
;
A
#
# COMPACT_ATOMS: atom_id res chain seq x y z
N MET A 1 -14.85 19.55 -25.91
CA MET A 1 -15.10 18.17 -25.39
C MET A 1 -14.65 17.09 -26.38
N VAL A 2 -14.57 17.37 -27.69
CA VAL A 2 -14.06 16.44 -28.72
C VAL A 2 -12.54 16.19 -28.59
N ASP A 3 -11.75 17.22 -28.27
CA ASP A 3 -10.28 17.10 -28.22
C ASP A 3 -9.74 16.25 -27.05
N PHE A 4 -10.44 16.24 -25.91
CA PHE A 4 -10.03 15.41 -24.77
C PHE A 4 -10.24 13.92 -25.06
N HIS A 5 -11.32 13.60 -25.80
CA HIS A 5 -11.59 12.23 -26.20
C HIS A 5 -10.53 11.73 -27.18
N ALA A 6 -10.14 12.54 -28.17
CA ALA A 6 -9.10 12.20 -29.13
C ALA A 6 -7.71 12.03 -28.48
N PHE A 7 -7.37 12.88 -27.50
CA PHE A 7 -6.13 12.76 -26.73
C PHE A 7 -6.10 11.48 -25.89
N ALA A 8 -7.21 11.17 -25.19
CA ALA A 8 -7.34 9.99 -24.33
C ALA A 8 -7.35 8.66 -25.11
N THR A 9 -7.73 8.66 -26.39
CA THR A 9 -7.86 7.46 -27.22
C THR A 9 -6.67 7.21 -28.16
N ASN A 10 -5.66 8.07 -28.18
CA ASN A 10 -4.44 7.81 -28.95
C ASN A 10 -3.71 6.58 -28.35
N GLU A 11 -3.25 5.66 -29.21
CA GLU A 11 -2.53 4.44 -28.80
C GLU A 11 -1.36 4.73 -27.84
N ASN A 12 -0.62 5.82 -28.09
CA ASN A 12 0.48 6.25 -27.23
C ASN A 12 -0.01 6.70 -25.84
N THR A 13 -1.12 7.43 -25.76
CA THR A 13 -1.71 7.87 -24.49
C THR A 13 -2.23 6.69 -23.68
N LEU A 14 -2.84 5.71 -24.35
CA LEU A 14 -3.34 4.49 -23.70
C LEU A 14 -2.18 3.64 -23.16
N LEU A 15 -1.11 3.48 -23.94
CA LEU A 15 0.08 2.75 -23.52
C LEU A 15 0.74 3.41 -22.31
N VAL A 16 0.96 4.73 -22.36
CA VAL A 16 1.53 5.50 -21.24
C VAL A 16 0.65 5.37 -20.00
N SER A 17 -0.67 5.43 -20.15
CA SER A 17 -1.62 5.27 -19.04
C SER A 17 -1.55 3.87 -18.42
N LYS A 18 -1.44 2.81 -19.23
CA LYS A 18 -1.26 1.43 -18.76
C LYS A 18 0.04 1.28 -17.97
N ILE A 19 1.16 1.76 -18.51
CA ILE A 19 2.48 1.69 -17.85
C ILE A 19 2.46 2.46 -16.53
N ALA A 20 1.97 3.71 -16.52
CA ALA A 20 1.92 4.53 -15.33
C ALA A 20 1.03 3.92 -14.24
N THR A 21 -0.12 3.35 -14.63
CA THR A 21 -1.04 2.68 -13.71
C THR A 21 -0.40 1.44 -13.07
N VAL A 22 0.15 0.53 -13.89
CA VAL A 22 0.80 -0.70 -13.38
C VAL A 22 2.01 -0.37 -12.54
N ALA A 23 2.85 0.58 -12.95
CA ALA A 23 4.01 0.99 -12.17
C ALA A 23 3.60 1.55 -10.80
N SER A 24 2.56 2.39 -10.76
CA SER A 24 2.04 2.95 -9.51
C SER A 24 1.52 1.86 -8.56
N ILE A 25 0.72 0.91 -9.09
CA ILE A 25 0.22 -0.23 -8.31
C ILE A 25 1.38 -1.14 -7.88
N GLY A 26 2.35 -1.38 -8.76
CA GLY A 26 3.52 -2.21 -8.49
C GLY A 26 4.39 -1.65 -7.36
N ILE A 27 4.67 -0.34 -7.38
CA ILE A 27 5.38 0.34 -6.29
C ILE A 27 4.62 0.21 -4.97
N TYR A 28 3.30 0.42 -5.01
CA TYR A 28 2.46 0.29 -3.83
C TYR A 28 2.45 -1.13 -3.26
N ALA A 29 2.15 -2.12 -4.11
CA ALA A 29 2.03 -3.53 -3.73
C ALA A 29 3.39 -4.08 -3.28
N GLY A 30 4.47 -3.75 -3.98
CA GLY A 30 5.83 -4.16 -3.63
C GLY A 30 6.28 -3.59 -2.29
N THR A 31 6.03 -2.30 -2.05
CA THR A 31 6.30 -1.68 -0.74
C THR A 31 5.47 -2.35 0.35
N SER A 32 4.18 -2.58 0.09
CA SER A 32 3.30 -3.19 1.10
C SER A 32 3.72 -4.62 1.43
N LEU A 33 4.10 -5.39 0.41
CA LEU A 33 4.58 -6.75 0.54
C LEU A 33 5.92 -6.83 1.29
N SER A 34 6.84 -5.89 1.06
CA SER A 34 8.13 -5.86 1.75
C SER A 34 7.97 -5.60 3.26
N PHE A 35 6.97 -4.81 3.66
CA PHE A 35 6.61 -4.66 5.07
C PHE A 35 6.28 -6.01 5.71
N ASN A 36 5.38 -6.78 5.09
CA ASN A 36 4.92 -8.04 5.68
C ASN A 36 5.96 -9.17 5.63
N THR A 37 6.79 -9.21 4.60
CA THR A 37 7.70 -10.36 4.33
C THR A 37 9.13 -10.13 4.78
N ILE A 38 9.60 -8.89 4.85
CA ILE A 38 11.00 -8.56 5.14
C ILE A 38 11.11 -7.70 6.40
N ILE A 39 10.47 -6.53 6.39
CA ILE A 39 10.67 -5.50 7.42
C ILE A 39 10.12 -5.98 8.76
N MET A 40 8.83 -6.32 8.84
CA MET A 40 8.22 -6.74 10.11
C MET A 40 8.84 -8.01 10.70
N PRO A 41 9.19 -9.06 9.91
CA PRO A 41 9.97 -10.17 10.42
C PRO A 41 11.35 -9.79 10.94
N ALA A 42 12.05 -8.86 10.29
CA ALA A 42 13.34 -8.37 10.77
C ALA A 42 13.20 -7.59 12.10
N LEU A 43 12.14 -6.78 12.23
CA LEU A 43 11.89 -6.01 13.45
C LEU A 43 11.71 -6.87 14.69
N ARG A 44 11.25 -8.12 14.57
CA ARG A 44 11.10 -9.05 15.70
C ARG A 44 12.42 -9.49 16.34
N LYS A 45 13.56 -9.17 15.70
CA LYS A 45 14.89 -9.52 16.19
C LYS A 45 15.49 -8.45 17.12
N PHE A 46 14.88 -7.28 17.21
CA PHE A 46 15.32 -6.18 18.07
C PHE A 46 14.45 -6.06 19.33
N SER A 47 14.92 -5.27 20.31
CA SER A 47 14.08 -4.89 21.44
C SER A 47 12.85 -4.10 20.97
N SER A 48 11.73 -4.20 21.68
CA SER A 48 10.48 -3.53 21.30
C SER A 48 10.66 -2.02 21.07
N SER A 49 11.40 -1.34 21.94
CA SER A 49 11.74 0.08 21.81
C SER A 49 12.48 0.40 20.48
N SER A 50 13.48 -0.42 20.12
CA SER A 50 14.20 -0.29 18.85
C SER A 50 13.30 -0.60 17.65
N SER A 51 12.46 -1.63 17.74
CA SER A 51 11.55 -2.04 16.67
C SER A 51 10.52 -0.98 16.36
N VAL A 52 9.93 -0.34 17.39
CA VAL A 52 8.99 0.77 17.23
C VAL A 52 9.69 1.99 16.60
N ALA A 53 10.93 2.28 16.99
CA ALA A 53 11.69 3.38 16.39
C ALA A 53 11.94 3.15 14.88
N ILE A 54 12.44 1.97 14.49
CA ILE A 54 12.69 1.65 13.09
C ILE A 54 11.37 1.61 12.30
N TRP A 55 10.31 1.04 12.87
CA TRP A 55 8.97 1.04 12.28
C TRP A 55 8.47 2.47 12.01
N ASN A 56 8.59 3.38 12.98
CA ASN A 56 8.17 4.78 12.84
C ASN A 56 8.86 5.47 11.66
N GLU A 57 10.19 5.39 11.59
CA GLU A 57 10.95 6.00 10.50
C GLU A 57 10.57 5.40 9.14
N THR A 58 10.43 4.07 9.09
CA THR A 58 10.09 3.36 7.85
C THR A 58 8.69 3.72 7.35
N VAL A 59 7.69 3.75 8.24
CA VAL A 59 6.31 4.11 7.89
C VAL A 59 6.22 5.57 7.45
N ASN A 60 6.89 6.48 8.15
CA ASN A 60 6.90 7.91 7.78
C ASN A 60 7.57 8.14 6.42
N ALA A 61 8.70 7.47 6.15
CA ALA A 61 9.37 7.54 4.85
C ALA A 61 8.49 6.99 3.71
N ALA A 62 7.76 5.91 3.95
CA ALA A 62 6.91 5.29 2.94
C ALA A 62 5.56 6.01 2.72
N ARG A 63 5.10 6.83 3.68
CA ARG A 63 3.74 7.39 3.72
C ARG A 63 3.38 8.18 2.48
N ALA A 64 4.21 9.16 2.11
CA ALA A 64 3.97 10.03 0.96
C ALA A 64 3.98 9.24 -0.36
N GLY A 65 4.97 8.35 -0.53
CA GLY A 65 5.10 7.50 -1.70
C GLY A 65 3.90 6.57 -1.87
N GLN A 66 3.50 5.86 -0.82
CA GLN A 66 2.34 4.96 -0.88
C GLN A 66 1.04 5.71 -1.15
N PHE A 67 0.84 6.89 -0.55
CA PHE A 67 -0.36 7.69 -0.82
C PHE A 67 -0.40 8.17 -2.28
N ALA A 68 0.70 8.72 -2.78
CA ALA A 68 0.80 9.16 -4.18
C ALA A 68 0.58 8.00 -5.16
N SER A 69 1.22 6.85 -4.92
CA SER A 69 1.03 5.64 -5.73
C SER A 69 -0.42 5.15 -5.70
N ALA A 70 -1.10 5.20 -4.55
CA ALA A 70 -2.51 4.82 -4.47
C ALA A 70 -3.41 5.77 -5.28
N VAL A 71 -3.21 7.08 -5.17
CA VAL A 71 -4.00 8.08 -5.92
C VAL A 71 -3.77 7.92 -7.43
N LEU A 72 -2.51 7.81 -7.87
CA LEU A 72 -2.19 7.60 -9.29
C LEU A 72 -2.79 6.29 -9.82
N ALA A 73 -2.75 5.23 -9.03
CA ALA A 73 -3.37 3.96 -9.39
C ALA A 73 -4.90 4.05 -9.52
N VAL A 74 -5.57 4.75 -8.61
CA VAL A 74 -7.03 4.95 -8.66
C VAL A 74 -7.41 5.74 -9.91
N LEU A 75 -6.76 6.87 -10.15
CA LEU A 75 -7.03 7.73 -11.31
C LEU A 75 -6.72 7.00 -12.62
N GLY A 76 -5.57 6.31 -12.68
CA GLY A 76 -5.15 5.52 -13.83
C GLY A 76 -6.11 4.38 -14.14
N GLY A 77 -6.48 3.57 -13.15
CA GLY A 77 -7.45 2.48 -13.31
C GLY A 77 -8.83 2.97 -13.72
N ALA A 78 -9.33 4.07 -13.13
CA ALA A 78 -10.59 4.67 -13.52
C ALA A 78 -10.57 5.20 -14.96
N GLY A 79 -9.47 5.85 -15.37
CA GLY A 79 -9.26 6.32 -16.74
C GLY A 79 -9.21 5.17 -17.75
N LEU A 80 -8.49 4.09 -17.44
CA LEU A 80 -8.41 2.88 -18.27
C LEU A 80 -9.78 2.20 -18.40
N TYR A 81 -10.56 2.11 -17.32
CA TYR A 81 -11.93 1.60 -17.37
C TYR A 81 -12.81 2.47 -18.27
N TYR A 82 -12.72 3.79 -18.15
CA TYR A 82 -13.53 4.70 -18.95
C TYR A 82 -13.29 4.51 -20.46
N GLY A 83 -12.02 4.33 -20.87
CA GLY A 83 -11.63 4.13 -22.27
C GLY A 83 -11.86 2.72 -22.82
N SER A 84 -11.58 1.67 -22.05
CA SER A 84 -11.65 0.27 -22.52
C SER A 84 -12.97 -0.44 -22.20
N LYS A 85 -13.72 0.05 -21.20
CA LYS A 85 -14.83 -0.66 -20.56
C LYS A 85 -14.48 -2.04 -19.96
N ASN A 86 -13.19 -2.34 -19.79
CA ASN A 86 -12.75 -3.58 -19.16
C ASN A 86 -12.90 -3.49 -17.63
N ALA A 87 -13.79 -4.31 -17.08
CA ALA A 87 -14.11 -4.34 -15.65
C ALA A 87 -12.90 -4.60 -14.75
N SER A 88 -11.84 -5.24 -15.26
CA SER A 88 -10.61 -5.51 -14.51
C SER A 88 -9.94 -4.22 -14.00
N TYR A 89 -9.96 -3.14 -14.79
CA TYR A 89 -9.42 -1.84 -14.36
C TYR A 89 -10.30 -1.18 -13.30
N LEU A 90 -11.62 -1.40 -13.35
CA LEU A 90 -12.53 -0.91 -12.31
C LEU A 90 -12.28 -1.63 -10.99
N TYR A 91 -12.13 -2.96 -11.00
CA TYR A 91 -11.80 -3.74 -9.81
C TYR A 91 -10.45 -3.33 -9.20
N SER A 92 -9.46 -3.07 -10.06
CA SER A 92 -8.17 -2.55 -9.62
C SER A 92 -8.30 -1.17 -8.95
N ALA A 93 -8.97 -0.22 -9.61
CA ALA A 93 -9.18 1.12 -9.07
C ALA A 93 -9.94 1.09 -7.74
N ALA A 94 -11.00 0.28 -7.65
CA ALA A 94 -11.77 0.09 -6.42
C ALA A 94 -10.90 -0.52 -5.30
N SER A 95 -10.11 -1.54 -5.61
CA SER A 95 -9.21 -2.19 -4.64
C SER A 95 -8.18 -1.21 -4.09
N MET A 96 -7.56 -0.41 -4.97
CA MET A 96 -6.60 0.63 -4.58
C MET A 96 -7.27 1.74 -3.77
N PHE A 97 -8.46 2.18 -4.17
CA PHE A 97 -9.24 3.17 -3.45
C PHE A 97 -9.54 2.70 -2.03
N LEU A 98 -9.99 1.44 -1.86
CA LEU A 98 -10.33 0.85 -0.57
C LEU A 98 -9.15 0.84 0.41
N THR A 99 -7.90 0.86 -0.07
CA THR A 99 -6.74 0.93 0.82
C THR A 99 -6.68 2.22 1.65
N ILE A 100 -7.25 3.31 1.15
CA ILE A 100 -7.27 4.63 1.82
C ILE A 100 -8.21 4.61 3.03
N PRO A 101 -9.53 4.35 2.90
CA PRO A 101 -10.43 4.27 4.04
C PRO A 101 -10.08 3.08 4.94
N TYR A 102 -9.57 1.97 4.40
CA TYR A 102 -9.08 0.87 5.24
C TYR A 102 -7.94 1.33 6.17
N THR A 103 -6.98 2.10 5.66
CA THR A 103 -5.89 2.63 6.48
C THR A 103 -6.42 3.58 7.56
N ALA A 104 -7.30 4.52 7.19
CA ALA A 104 -7.86 5.50 8.11
C ALA A 104 -8.74 4.86 9.21
N LEU A 105 -9.55 3.87 8.87
CA LEU A 105 -10.51 3.29 9.80
C LEU A 105 -9.95 2.11 10.60
N VAL A 106 -9.10 1.28 9.97
CA VAL A 106 -8.66 0.00 10.55
C VAL A 106 -7.27 0.10 11.14
N ILE A 107 -6.31 0.71 10.42
CA ILE A 107 -4.90 0.74 10.82
C ILE A 107 -4.61 1.90 11.77
N GLN A 108 -5.23 3.06 11.56
CA GLN A 108 -4.90 4.32 12.25
C GLN A 108 -4.92 4.21 13.79
N SER A 109 -5.85 3.42 14.35
CA SER A 109 -5.90 3.23 15.81
C SER A 109 -4.64 2.56 16.38
N VAL A 110 -4.03 1.63 15.63
CA VAL A 110 -2.78 0.96 16.01
C VAL A 110 -1.59 1.87 15.75
N ASP A 111 -1.59 2.60 14.63
CA ASP A 111 -0.56 3.60 14.32
C ASP A 111 -0.43 4.63 15.44
N ASN A 112 -1.56 5.21 15.88
CA ASN A 112 -1.57 6.23 16.92
C ASN A 112 -0.94 5.73 18.23
N LYS A 113 -1.25 4.49 18.64
CA LYS A 113 -0.67 3.90 19.86
C LYS A 113 0.83 3.66 19.72
N LEU A 114 1.28 3.16 18.58
CA LEU A 114 2.71 2.96 18.33
C LEU A 114 3.47 4.29 18.27
N PHE A 115 2.87 5.34 17.70
CA PHE A 115 3.43 6.69 17.73
C PHE A 115 3.49 7.28 19.14
N GLU A 116 2.47 7.04 19.97
CA GLU A 116 2.47 7.44 21.38
C GLU A 116 3.59 6.75 22.16
N ILE A 117 3.75 5.43 22.02
CA ILE A 117 4.87 4.68 22.61
C ILE A 117 6.21 5.27 22.14
N ARG A 118 6.35 5.55 20.84
CA ARG A 118 7.57 6.18 20.29
C ARG A 118 7.85 7.53 20.95
N HIS A 119 6.83 8.36 21.07
CA HIS A 119 6.94 9.69 21.66
C HIS A 119 7.36 9.61 23.13
N ASN A 120 6.72 8.74 23.92
CA ASN A 120 7.00 8.57 25.33
C ASN A 120 8.41 8.02 25.62
N ASN A 121 8.97 7.23 24.69
CA ASN A 121 10.31 6.67 24.77
C ASN A 121 11.40 7.56 24.15
N THR A 122 11.06 8.80 23.77
CA THR A 122 12.01 9.77 23.22
C THR A 122 12.10 11.00 24.14
N VAL A 123 13.27 11.30 24.69
CA VAL A 123 13.52 12.52 25.47
C VAL A 123 14.57 13.36 24.74
N ASN A 124 14.26 14.63 24.43
CA ASN A 124 15.14 15.54 23.68
C ASN A 124 15.64 14.97 22.34
N GLY A 125 14.80 14.20 21.63
CA GLY A 125 15.16 13.58 20.36
C GLY A 125 16.10 12.37 20.47
N LYS A 126 16.44 11.92 21.69
CA LYS A 126 17.23 10.71 21.94
C LYS A 126 16.37 9.62 22.55
N ASN A 127 16.60 8.37 22.14
CA ASN A 127 15.94 7.21 22.73
C ASN A 127 16.25 7.18 24.23
N ASN A 128 15.22 7.30 25.06
CA ASN A 128 15.35 7.07 26.49
C ASN A 128 15.05 5.61 26.76
N SER A 129 16.00 4.73 26.43
CA SER A 129 15.95 3.29 26.71
C SER A 129 15.89 2.95 28.21
N MET A 130 15.81 3.97 29.09
CA MET A 130 15.71 3.83 30.54
C MET A 130 14.26 3.65 31.03
N LYS A 131 13.25 3.70 30.14
CA LYS A 131 11.83 3.53 30.49
C LYS A 131 11.21 2.19 30.09
N ASP A 132 12.00 1.26 29.52
CA ASP A 132 11.51 -0.04 29.06
C ASP A 132 11.09 -0.93 30.25
N SER A 133 9.85 -0.76 30.72
CA SER A 133 9.23 -1.71 31.65
C SER A 133 8.83 -2.97 30.87
N LYS A 134 8.91 -4.16 31.50
CA LYS A 134 8.50 -5.42 30.86
C LYS A 134 7.06 -5.38 30.30
N SER A 135 6.18 -4.60 30.91
CA SER A 135 4.80 -4.40 30.46
C SER A 135 4.71 -3.58 29.16
N GLU A 136 5.45 -2.47 29.06
CA GLU A 136 5.47 -1.63 27.85
C GLU A 136 6.11 -2.37 26.67
N ASP A 137 7.17 -3.15 26.93
CA ASP A 137 7.81 -4.00 25.93
C ASP A 137 6.84 -5.05 25.35
N SER A 138 6.01 -5.66 26.21
CA SER A 138 5.00 -6.62 25.78
C SER A 138 3.85 -5.98 25.01
N GLU A 139 3.44 -4.77 25.38
CA GLU A 139 2.39 -4.04 24.67
C GLU A 139 2.84 -3.65 23.26
N ALA A 140 4.04 -3.08 23.14
CA ALA A 140 4.63 -2.67 21.86
C ALA A 140 4.77 -3.85 20.88
N ASP A 141 5.26 -5.01 21.34
CA ASP A 141 5.34 -6.22 20.51
C ASP A 141 3.95 -6.68 20.04
N SER A 142 2.94 -6.65 20.92
CA SER A 142 1.57 -7.01 20.57
C SER A 142 0.99 -6.07 19.50
N LEU A 143 1.25 -4.76 19.61
CA LEU A 143 0.79 -3.75 18.67
C LEU A 143 1.50 -3.89 17.32
N LEU A 144 2.81 -4.14 17.28
CA LEU A 144 3.54 -4.40 16.04
C LEU A 144 3.04 -5.67 15.33
N LYS A 145 2.72 -6.73 16.07
CA LYS A 145 2.12 -7.95 15.50
C LYS A 145 0.74 -7.67 14.92
N ARG A 146 -0.12 -6.96 15.66
CA ARG A 146 -1.44 -6.55 15.19
C ARG A 146 -1.34 -5.65 13.97
N TRP A 147 -0.44 -4.67 13.98
CA TRP A 147 -0.17 -3.79 12.86
C TRP A 147 0.21 -4.58 11.62
N ASN A 148 1.16 -5.53 11.74
CA ASN A 148 1.57 -6.38 10.63
C ASN A 148 0.40 -7.17 10.04
N LEU A 149 -0.48 -7.72 10.88
CA LEU A 149 -1.67 -8.44 10.43
C LEU A 149 -2.66 -7.53 9.69
N LEU A 150 -2.97 -6.35 10.24
CA LEU A 150 -3.86 -5.39 9.58
C LEU A 150 -3.27 -4.88 8.28
N HIS A 151 -1.97 -4.62 8.26
CA HIS A 151 -1.23 -4.21 7.06
C HIS A 151 -1.23 -5.30 5.98
N ALA A 152 -1.26 -6.58 6.36
CA ALA A 152 -1.38 -7.68 5.39
C ALA A 152 -2.69 -7.60 4.58
N GLY A 153 -3.80 -7.15 5.19
CA GLY A 153 -5.04 -6.89 4.46
C GLY A 153 -4.86 -5.83 3.37
N ARG A 154 -4.08 -4.79 3.66
CA ARG A 154 -3.73 -3.72 2.72
C ARG A 154 -2.82 -4.23 1.59
N THR A 155 -1.88 -5.12 1.91
CA THR A 155 -1.05 -5.83 0.93
C THR A 155 -1.89 -6.70 -0.01
N VAL A 156 -2.87 -7.43 0.50
CA VAL A 156 -3.79 -8.25 -0.32
C VAL A 156 -4.55 -7.37 -1.31
N LEU A 157 -5.07 -6.23 -0.88
CA LEU A 157 -5.74 -5.27 -1.77
C LEU A 157 -4.80 -4.76 -2.88
N GLY A 158 -3.57 -4.36 -2.53
CA GLY A 158 -2.58 -3.87 -3.49
C GLY A 158 -2.12 -4.93 -4.49
N VAL A 159 -1.82 -6.14 -4.02
CA VAL A 159 -1.44 -7.27 -4.89
C VAL A 159 -2.61 -7.71 -5.76
N GLY A 160 -3.83 -7.76 -5.21
CA GLY A 160 -5.04 -8.05 -5.99
C GLY A 160 -5.30 -7.01 -7.08
N ALA A 161 -5.10 -5.72 -6.78
CA ALA A 161 -5.16 -4.66 -7.77
C ALA A 161 -4.10 -4.84 -8.88
N LEU A 162 -2.88 -5.26 -8.52
CA LEU A 162 -1.82 -5.51 -9.49
C LEU A 162 -2.20 -6.63 -10.44
N LEU A 163 -2.62 -7.77 -9.89
CA LEU A 163 -3.02 -8.95 -10.66
C LEU A 163 -4.20 -8.65 -11.59
N THR A 164 -5.23 -7.95 -11.09
CA THR A 164 -6.39 -7.56 -11.89
C THR A 164 -6.03 -6.58 -12.99
N THR A 165 -5.12 -5.63 -12.73
CA THR A 165 -4.64 -4.69 -13.78
C THR A 165 -3.83 -5.41 -14.86
N VAL A 166 -2.91 -6.29 -14.46
CA VAL A 166 -2.11 -7.08 -15.41
C VAL A 166 -3.02 -7.97 -16.25
N TYR A 167 -4.00 -8.63 -15.63
CA TYR A 167 -5.02 -9.40 -16.36
C TYR A 167 -5.78 -8.52 -17.36
N GLY A 168 -6.23 -7.33 -16.93
CA GLY A 168 -6.89 -6.35 -17.81
C GLY A 168 -6.05 -6.02 -19.05
N ILE A 169 -4.76 -5.71 -18.85
CA ILE A 169 -3.83 -5.39 -19.95
C ILE A 169 -3.70 -6.55 -20.92
N VAL A 170 -3.47 -7.77 -20.40
CA VAL A 170 -3.26 -8.94 -21.24
C VAL A 170 -4.54 -9.32 -21.99
N SER A 171 -5.71 -9.20 -21.35
CA SER A 171 -7.01 -9.47 -21.97
C SER A 171 -7.36 -8.46 -23.07
N ASP A 172 -7.02 -7.19 -22.91
CA ASP A 172 -7.20 -6.15 -23.93
C ASP A 172 -6.29 -6.37 -25.15
N SER A 173 -5.10 -6.94 -24.95
CA SER A 173 -4.14 -7.24 -26.01
C SER A 173 -4.51 -8.49 -26.84
N GLY A 174 -5.69 -9.08 -26.63
CA GLY A 174 -6.16 -10.26 -27.36
C GLY A 174 -5.61 -11.59 -26.83
N VAL A 175 -4.82 -11.57 -25.75
CA VAL A 175 -4.33 -12.79 -25.09
C VAL A 175 -5.41 -13.27 -24.12
N ARG A 176 -6.24 -14.21 -24.57
CA ARG A 176 -7.26 -14.85 -23.73
C ARG A 176 -6.60 -15.92 -22.86
N PHE A 177 -6.44 -15.65 -21.57
CA PHE A 177 -6.20 -16.70 -20.59
C PHE A 177 -7.48 -17.51 -20.42
N ILE A 178 -7.50 -18.73 -20.94
CA ILE A 178 -8.54 -19.72 -20.67
C ILE A 178 -8.32 -20.19 -19.23
N ILE A 179 -8.83 -19.43 -18.26
CA ILE A 179 -8.92 -19.88 -16.87
C ILE A 179 -10.42 -19.92 -16.60
N PHE A 180 -10.91 -21.14 -16.40
CA PHE A 180 -12.32 -21.57 -16.33
C PHE A 180 -12.98 -21.81 -17.70
N LYS A 181 -12.94 -23.08 -18.11
CA LYS A 181 -14.08 -23.74 -18.75
C LYS A 181 -14.92 -24.39 -17.65
#